data_AF-A0A9P5TGM1-F1
#
_entry.id   AF-A0A9P5TGM1-F1
#
_cell.length_a   1.000
_cell.length_b   1.000
_cell.length_c   1.000
_cell.angle_alpha   90.00
_cell.angle_beta   90.00
_cell.angle_gamma   90.00
#
_symmetry.space_group_name_H-M   'P 1'
#
loop_
_entity.id
_entity.type
_entity.pdbx_description
1 polymer ?
#
loop_
_entity_poly.entity_id
_entity_poly.type
_entity_poly.pdbx_seq_one_letter_code
_entity_poly.pdbx_strand_id
1 'polypeptide(L)'
;MTTRDPNVPETWAEVEVRLADLGVACWADDIPGHFTDLIYPLALRAPEVCTGAGWGKPSDIWSLECAVFQLVLGQSLIKPDVIPESTPYIHTALLVDYPAQMVKRGKYSHLYFEKDGPLNIPLPGRTSLKKRV
;
A
#
# COMPACT_ATOMS: atom_id res chain seq x y z
N MET A 1 27.27 -2.47 -21.33
CA MET A 1 25.86 -2.90 -21.40
C MET A 1 25.05 -1.71 -21.88
N THR A 2 24.43 -1.81 -23.05
CA THR A 2 23.53 -0.76 -23.56
C THR A 2 22.19 -0.90 -22.84
N THR A 3 21.87 0.04 -21.96
CA THR A 3 20.56 0.14 -21.33
C THR A 3 19.53 0.46 -22.41
N ARG A 4 18.58 -0.46 -22.64
CA ARG A 4 17.42 -0.21 -23.52
C ARG A 4 16.56 0.88 -22.88
N ASP A 5 16.01 1.80 -23.67
CA ASP A 5 15.16 2.89 -23.17
C ASP A 5 13.81 2.31 -22.69
N PRO A 6 13.47 2.42 -21.39
CA PRO A 6 12.23 1.89 -20.85
C PRO A 6 10.97 2.59 -21.39
N ASN A 7 11.09 3.74 -22.04
CA ASN A 7 9.96 4.48 -22.62
C ASN A 7 9.57 4.00 -24.03
N VAL A 8 10.33 3.06 -24.60
CA VAL A 8 10.11 2.49 -25.93
C VAL A 8 9.39 1.14 -25.78
N PRO A 9 8.17 0.96 -26.30
CA PRO A 9 7.41 -0.29 -26.14
C PRO A 9 8.15 -1.56 -26.57
N GLU A 10 8.96 -1.45 -27.63
CA GLU A 10 9.78 -2.54 -28.17
C GLU A 10 10.82 -3.05 -27.16
N THR A 11 11.23 -2.21 -26.21
CA THR A 11 12.11 -2.61 -25.10
C THR A 11 11.52 -3.76 -24.30
N TRP A 12 10.18 -3.81 -24.20
CA TRP A 12 9.44 -4.77 -23.40
C TRP A 12 8.77 -5.87 -24.24
N ALA A 13 8.95 -5.86 -25.57
CA ALA A 13 8.23 -6.77 -26.48
C ALA A 13 8.48 -8.26 -26.22
N GLU A 14 9.64 -8.60 -25.63
CA GLU A 14 10.03 -9.97 -25.29
C GLU A 14 9.80 -10.30 -23.81
N VAL A 15 9.28 -9.35 -23.01
CA VAL A 15 9.09 -9.53 -21.56
C VAL A 15 7.72 -10.12 -21.29
N GLU A 16 7.73 -11.31 -20.70
CA GLU A 16 6.53 -12.00 -20.22
C GLU A 16 6.55 -12.08 -18.70
N VAL A 17 5.46 -11.64 -18.05
CA VAL A 17 5.32 -11.66 -16.59
C VAL A 17 4.10 -12.49 -16.22
N ARG A 18 4.25 -13.35 -15.21
CA ARG A 18 3.18 -14.16 -14.64
C ARG A 18 3.18 -14.03 -13.12
N LEU A 19 1.99 -14.02 -12.53
CA LEU A 19 1.85 -14.15 -11.09
C LEU A 19 2.17 -15.59 -10.67
N ALA A 20 2.88 -15.72 -9.56
CA ALA A 20 3.26 -16.99 -8.97
C ALA A 20 3.09 -16.92 -7.44
N ASP A 21 3.27 -18.05 -6.78
CA ASP A 21 3.15 -18.20 -5.32
C ASP A 21 1.79 -17.74 -4.75
N LEU A 22 0.76 -18.53 -5.06
CA LEU A 22 -0.60 -18.31 -4.56
C LEU A 22 -0.88 -19.03 -3.24
N GLY A 23 0.16 -19.41 -2.48
CA GLY A 23 0.02 -20.17 -1.24
C GLY A 23 -0.73 -19.44 -0.12
N VAL A 24 -0.80 -18.11 -0.21
CA VAL A 24 -1.53 -17.22 0.71
C VAL A 24 -2.71 -16.51 0.04
N ALA A 25 -3.03 -16.87 -1.20
CA ALA A 25 -4.17 -16.30 -1.91
C ALA A 25 -5.49 -16.79 -1.30
N CYS A 26 -6.56 -16.01 -1.50
CA CYS A 26 -7.89 -16.31 -1.00
C CYS A 26 -8.95 -16.02 -2.07
N TRP A 27 -10.14 -16.56 -1.86
CA TRP A 27 -11.27 -16.31 -2.74
C TRP A 27 -11.86 -14.94 -2.47
N ALA A 28 -11.82 -14.08 -3.49
CA ALA A 28 -12.21 -12.69 -3.33
C ALA A 28 -13.73 -12.46 -3.15
N ASP A 29 -14.55 -13.50 -3.27
CA ASP A 29 -16.00 -13.46 -3.05
C ASP A 29 -16.40 -14.17 -1.74
N ASP A 30 -15.44 -14.77 -1.03
CA ASP A 30 -15.64 -15.43 0.27
C ASP A 30 -15.11 -14.54 1.40
N ILE A 31 -15.79 -13.40 1.61
CA ILE A 31 -15.43 -12.42 2.64
C ILE A 31 -15.39 -13.03 4.05
N PRO A 32 -16.33 -13.93 4.46
CA PRO A 32 -16.24 -14.63 5.75
C PRO A 32 -15.07 -15.63 5.83
N GLY A 33 -14.61 -16.13 4.68
CA GLY A 33 -13.53 -17.12 4.56
C GLY A 33 -12.13 -16.53 4.45
N HIS A 34 -11.95 -15.22 4.65
CA HIS A 34 -10.61 -14.63 4.76
C HIS A 34 -9.82 -15.28 5.91
N PHE A 35 -8.68 -15.88 5.60
CA PHE A 35 -7.85 -16.59 6.60
C PHE A 35 -7.26 -15.66 7.68
N THR A 36 -7.06 -14.38 7.34
CA THR A 36 -6.46 -13.37 8.23
C THR A 36 -6.87 -11.97 7.83
N ASP A 37 -7.05 -11.08 8.81
CA ASP A 37 -7.23 -9.64 8.57
C ASP A 37 -5.91 -8.94 8.21
N LEU A 38 -4.77 -9.59 8.50
CA LEU A 38 -3.44 -9.04 8.30
C LEU A 38 -2.77 -9.68 7.10
N ILE A 39 -2.87 -9.00 5.96
CA ILE A 39 -2.23 -9.39 4.70
C ILE A 39 -1.09 -8.44 4.34
N TYR A 40 -0.13 -8.96 3.57
CA TYR A 40 1.10 -8.31 3.10
C TYR A 40 2.07 -7.83 4.21
N PRO A 41 3.37 -7.73 3.90
CA PRO A 41 4.33 -7.01 4.75
C PRO A 41 4.00 -5.51 4.78
N LEU A 42 4.52 -4.80 5.80
CA LEU A 42 4.27 -3.37 6.03
C LEU A 42 4.48 -2.50 4.78
N ALA A 43 5.55 -2.75 4.02
CA ALA A 43 5.91 -1.95 2.85
C ALA A 43 4.88 -2.00 1.71
N LEU A 44 4.00 -3.01 1.71
CA LEU A 44 3.00 -3.26 0.66
C LEU A 44 1.57 -3.20 1.20
N ARG A 45 1.40 -2.85 2.49
CA ARG A 45 0.12 -2.99 3.19
C ARG A 45 -0.82 -1.86 2.85
N ALA A 46 -2.02 -2.20 2.40
CA ALA A 46 -3.04 -1.24 2.02
C ALA A 46 -3.62 -0.47 3.23
N PRO A 47 -4.12 0.77 3.03
CA PRO A 47 -4.71 1.60 4.08
C PRO A 47 -5.82 0.91 4.88
N GLU A 48 -6.71 0.19 4.21
CA GLU A 48 -7.82 -0.54 4.81
C GLU A 48 -7.37 -1.72 5.67
N VAL A 49 -6.23 -2.33 5.35
CA VAL A 49 -5.60 -3.39 6.16
C VAL A 49 -4.99 -2.76 7.42
N CYS A 50 -4.27 -1.65 7.29
CA CYS A 50 -3.68 -0.93 8.43
C CYS A 50 -4.73 -0.43 9.44
N THR A 51 -5.89 0.00 8.97
CA THR A 51 -6.97 0.51 9.83
C THR A 51 -7.92 -0.60 10.30
N GLY A 52 -7.80 -1.81 9.75
CA GLY A 52 -8.74 -2.90 10.02
C GLY A 52 -10.16 -2.56 9.54
N ALA A 53 -10.29 -1.91 8.38
CA ALA A 53 -11.55 -1.48 7.78
C ALA A 53 -12.18 -2.54 6.85
N GLY A 54 -11.64 -3.77 6.86
CA GLY A 54 -11.93 -4.83 5.90
C GLY A 54 -11.22 -4.59 4.57
N TRP A 55 -10.67 -5.66 3.99
CA TRP A 55 -9.94 -5.62 2.73
C TRP A 55 -10.64 -6.46 1.65
N GLY A 56 -10.22 -6.29 0.40
CA GLY A 56 -10.71 -7.04 -0.75
C GLY A 56 -9.81 -6.79 -1.96
N LYS A 57 -10.29 -7.10 -3.17
CA LYS A 57 -9.53 -6.96 -4.44
C LYS A 57 -8.71 -5.65 -4.60
N PRO A 58 -9.18 -4.46 -4.14
CA PRO A 58 -8.37 -3.24 -4.19
C PRO A 58 -7.03 -3.29 -3.44
N SER A 59 -6.88 -4.16 -2.43
CA SER A 59 -5.62 -4.29 -1.68
C SER A 59 -4.49 -4.84 -2.55
N ASP A 60 -4.81 -5.70 -3.52
CA ASP A 60 -3.83 -6.19 -4.51
C ASP A 60 -3.31 -5.04 -5.37
N ILE A 61 -4.18 -4.11 -5.78
CA ILE A 61 -3.81 -2.95 -6.60
C ILE A 61 -2.84 -2.04 -5.83
N TRP A 62 -3.12 -1.75 -4.55
CA TRP A 62 -2.20 -1.00 -3.71
C TRP A 62 -0.83 -1.69 -3.60
N SER A 63 -0.82 -3.00 -3.36
CA SER A 63 0.41 -3.77 -3.25
C SER A 63 1.22 -3.76 -4.55
N LEU A 64 0.54 -3.82 -5.70
CA LEU A 64 1.12 -3.73 -7.03
C LEU A 64 1.74 -2.34 -7.28
N GLU A 65 1.06 -1.26 -6.90
CA GLU A 65 1.61 0.10 -7.01
C GLU A 65 2.90 0.26 -6.20
N CYS A 66 2.93 -0.28 -4.98
CA CYS A 66 4.13 -0.28 -4.15
C CYS A 66 5.27 -1.09 -4.80
N ALA A 67 4.95 -2.24 -5.40
CA ALA A 67 5.92 -3.09 -6.10
C ALA A 67 6.47 -2.40 -7.37
N VAL A 68 5.61 -1.78 -8.17
CA VAL A 68 6.00 -1.01 -9.36
C VAL A 68 6.90 0.16 -8.98
N PHE A 69 6.57 0.91 -7.92
CA PHE A 69 7.43 1.97 -7.41
C PHE A 69 8.84 1.45 -7.07
N GLN A 70 8.91 0.29 -6.40
CA GLN A 70 10.19 -0.32 -6.05
C GLN A 70 10.98 -0.81 -7.27
N LEU A 71 10.31 -1.36 -8.28
CA LEU A 71 10.95 -1.79 -9.52
C LEU A 71 11.54 -0.60 -10.30
N VAL A 72 10.82 0.53 -10.35
CA VAL A 72 11.25 1.72 -11.09
C VAL A 72 12.38 2.46 -10.38
N LEU A 73 12.31 2.60 -9.05
CA LEU A 73 13.23 3.45 -8.28
C LEU A 73 14.29 2.68 -7.50
N GLY A 74 14.23 1.34 -7.50
CA GLY A 74 15.16 0.48 -6.75
C GLY A 74 15.02 0.57 -5.22
N GLN A 75 14.00 1.25 -4.71
CA GLN A 75 13.75 1.44 -3.27
C GLN A 75 12.26 1.35 -2.93
N SER A 76 11.94 0.85 -1.73
CA SER A 76 10.54 0.70 -1.29
C SER A 76 9.85 2.04 -1.09
N LEU A 77 8.56 2.10 -1.45
CA LEU A 77 7.72 3.28 -1.23
C LEU A 77 7.57 3.58 0.26
N ILE A 78 7.35 2.54 1.07
CA ILE A 78 7.38 2.60 2.53
C ILE A 78 8.53 1.71 2.96
N LYS A 79 9.40 2.21 3.85
CA LYS A 79 10.54 1.39 4.28
C LYS A 79 10.04 0.22 5.15
N PRO A 80 10.64 -0.97 5.03
CA PRO A 80 10.20 -2.14 5.80
C PRO A 80 10.55 -2.07 7.29
N ASP A 81 11.51 -1.23 7.67
CA ASP A 81 11.99 -1.05 9.05
C ASP A 81 11.22 0.03 9.82
N VAL A 82 10.14 0.56 9.25
CA VAL A 82 9.27 1.49 9.97
C VAL A 82 8.52 0.78 11.08
N ILE A 83 8.26 1.51 12.15
CA ILE A 83 7.40 1.05 13.25
C ILE A 83 6.00 0.81 12.66
N PRO A 84 5.38 -0.38 12.83
CA PRO A 84 4.08 -0.70 12.24
C PRO A 84 3.01 0.39 12.44
N GLU A 85 2.97 0.95 13.65
CA GLU A 85 2.03 1.97 14.09
C GLU A 85 2.24 3.32 13.38
N SER A 86 3.40 3.55 12.78
CA SER A 86 3.69 4.76 12.01
C SER A 86 3.09 4.73 10.59
N THR A 87 2.66 3.55 10.11
CA THR A 87 2.25 3.35 8.70
C THR A 87 1.09 4.24 8.27
N PRO A 88 -0.01 4.41 9.03
CA PRO A 88 -1.11 5.30 8.64
C PRO A 88 -0.69 6.78 8.49
N TYR A 89 0.24 7.23 9.34
CA TYR A 89 0.83 8.57 9.26
C TYR A 89 1.68 8.72 8.00
N ILE A 90 2.48 7.69 7.66
CA ILE A 90 3.32 7.67 6.46
C ILE A 90 2.46 7.68 5.19
N HIS A 91 1.38 6.88 5.14
CA HIS A 91 0.42 6.90 4.04
C HIS A 91 -0.12 8.30 3.79
N THR A 92 -0.54 8.99 4.86
CA THR A 92 -1.09 10.35 4.77
C THR A 92 -0.04 11.37 4.34
N ALA A 93 1.16 11.26 4.91
CA ALA A 93 2.28 12.14 4.61
C ALA A 93 2.82 11.97 3.18
N LEU A 94 2.66 10.81 2.55
CA LEU A 94 3.27 10.53 1.24
C LEU A 94 2.26 10.39 0.09
N LEU A 95 1.07 9.85 0.35
CA LEU A 95 0.24 9.25 -0.70
C LEU A 95 -1.21 9.76 -0.67
N VAL A 96 -1.93 9.46 0.41
CA VAL A 96 -3.41 9.53 0.42
C VAL A 96 -3.94 9.95 1.77
N ASP A 97 -5.01 10.74 1.76
CA ASP A 97 -5.81 10.95 2.97
C ASP A 97 -6.78 9.78 3.12
N TYR A 98 -6.98 9.32 4.37
CA TYR A 98 -7.91 8.24 4.64
C TYR A 98 -9.36 8.72 4.48
N PRO A 99 -10.20 8.04 3.68
CA PRO A 99 -11.61 8.40 3.57
C PRO A 99 -12.32 8.29 4.92
N ALA A 100 -13.16 9.26 5.26
CA ALA A 100 -13.86 9.28 6.55
C ALA A 100 -14.66 7.99 6.83
N GLN A 101 -15.27 7.39 5.80
CA GLN A 101 -15.99 6.12 5.93
C GLN A 101 -15.08 4.94 6.27
N MET A 102 -13.83 4.95 5.79
CA MET A 102 -12.82 3.94 6.14
C MET A 102 -12.39 4.13 7.59
N VAL A 103 -12.09 5.36 7.99
CA VAL A 103 -11.74 5.70 9.39
C VAL A 103 -12.85 5.25 10.33
N LYS A 104 -14.10 5.59 10.04
CA LYS A 104 -15.25 5.26 10.89
C LYS A 104 -15.46 3.76 11.11
N ARG A 105 -15.23 2.93 10.09
CA ARG A 105 -15.43 1.48 10.18
C ARG A 105 -14.19 0.69 10.60
N GLY A 106 -13.01 1.32 10.56
CA GLY A 106 -11.75 0.66 10.88
C GLY A 106 -11.64 0.29 12.36
N LYS A 107 -11.41 -1.00 12.63
CA LYS A 107 -11.24 -1.54 13.99
C LYS A 107 -10.12 -0.85 14.78
N TYR A 108 -9.06 -0.44 14.08
CA TYR A 108 -7.85 0.15 14.67
C TYR A 108 -7.77 1.67 14.47
N SER A 109 -8.77 2.30 13.86
CA SER A 109 -8.72 3.74 13.54
C SER A 109 -8.54 4.64 14.76
N HIS A 110 -9.10 4.25 15.91
CA HIS A 110 -8.98 5.01 17.16
C HIS A 110 -7.53 5.17 17.68
N LEU A 111 -6.58 4.38 17.16
CA LEU A 111 -5.15 4.50 17.47
C LEU A 111 -4.48 5.65 16.73
N TYR A 112 -5.07 6.10 15.61
CA TYR A 112 -4.42 7.00 14.65
C TYR A 112 -5.24 8.25 14.35
N PHE A 113 -6.56 8.19 14.52
CA PHE A 113 -7.48 9.26 14.15
C PHE A 113 -8.30 9.70 15.35
N GLU A 114 -8.62 10.99 15.39
CA GLU A 114 -9.65 11.52 16.29
C GLU A 114 -11.03 10.94 15.94
N LYS A 115 -11.97 10.99 16.88
CA LYS A 115 -13.33 10.47 16.69
C LYS A 115 -14.01 11.21 15.52
N ASP A 116 -14.08 10.52 14.36
CA ASP A 116 -14.56 11.06 13.07
C ASP A 116 -13.71 12.20 12.48
N GLY A 117 -12.41 12.27 12.84
CA GLY A 117 -11.54 13.41 12.56
C GLY A 117 -10.24 13.10 11.80
N PRO A 118 -9.34 14.10 11.69
CA PRO A 118 -8.01 13.92 11.11
C PRO A 118 -7.15 13.01 12.00
N LEU A 119 -5.90 12.78 11.58
CA LEU A 119 -4.93 12.10 12.42
C LEU A 119 -4.83 12.78 13.80
N ASN A 120 -4.68 11.98 14.86
CA ASN A 120 -4.52 12.44 16.24
C ASN A 120 -3.17 13.13 16.50
N ILE A 121 -2.24 13.04 15.55
CA ILE A 121 -0.96 13.74 15.56
C ILE A 121 -0.88 14.62 14.30
N PRO A 122 -0.50 15.90 14.43
CA PRO A 122 -0.32 16.77 13.29
C PRO A 122 0.88 16.33 12.42
N LEU A 123 0.67 16.30 11.10
CA LEU A 123 1.74 16.05 10.15
C LEU A 123 2.41 17.35 9.69
N PRO A 124 3.73 17.34 9.39
CA PRO A 124 4.44 18.51 8.85
C PRO A 124 4.05 18.88 7.40
N GLY A 125 2.99 18.28 6.84
CA GLY A 125 2.55 18.43 5.45
C GLY A 125 2.93 17.27 4.55
N ARG A 126 2.29 17.18 3.37
CA ARG A 126 2.54 16.10 2.40
C ARG A 126 3.91 16.26 1.74
N THR A 127 4.73 15.22 1.79
CA THR A 127 6.03 15.16 1.13
C THR A 127 5.85 14.72 -0.31
N SER A 128 6.37 15.51 -1.25
CA SER A 128 6.33 15.17 -2.67
C SER A 128 7.19 13.95 -2.99
N LEU A 129 6.61 12.98 -3.69
CA LEU A 129 7.34 11.81 -4.22
C LEU A 129 8.47 12.21 -5.18
N LYS A 130 8.38 13.39 -5.83
CA LYS A 130 9.45 13.92 -6.69
C LYS A 130 10.78 14.12 -5.96
N LYS A 131 10.76 14.24 -4.61
CA LYS A 131 11.98 14.32 -3.81
C LYS A 131 12.69 12.97 -3.64
N ARG A 132 12.09 11.88 -4.12
CA ARG A 132 12.61 10.50 -4.02
C ARG A 132 12.97 9.89 -5.38
N VAL A 133 12.84 10.68 -6.45
CA VAL A 133 13.24 10.36 -7.82
C VAL A 133 14.56 11.04 -8.12
#